data_AF-A0A1Z9B6L7-F1
#
_entry.id   AF-A0A1Z9B6L7-F1
#
_cell.length_a   1.000
_cell.length_b   1.000
_cell.length_c   1.000
_cell.angle_alpha   90.00
_cell.angle_beta   90.00
_cell.angle_gamma   90.00
#
_symmetry.space_group_name_H-M   'P 1'
#
loop_
_entity.id
_entity.type
_entity.pdbx_description
1 polymer ?
#
loop_
_entity_poly.entity_id
_entity_poly.type
_entity_poly.pdbx_seq_one_letter_code
_entity_poly.pdbx_strand_id
1 'polypeptide(L)'
;MSKLFYTIFVFILINTQIAFSNNSDIPEDAEEISLVAKYIDKPEVNEVVIGETIIAMSSFSAIINSAGKLEGGFIDCKVTAYAAPGRGFSCGFAQMENVSGYCVIKDKNNESIVAKLECSSGATVSTDVRCEGRLDFMSGTGKYSGVNGTARLHMEQIFTAGESSIEFLGWWRLPAGNL
;
A
#
# COMPACT_ATOMS: atom_id res chain seq x y z
N MET A 1 -50.88 18.93 -3.71
CA MET A 1 -50.44 17.53 -3.50
C MET A 1 -49.18 17.15 -4.27
N SER A 2 -49.03 17.49 -5.56
CA SER A 2 -47.85 17.10 -6.38
C SER A 2 -46.47 17.54 -5.83
N LYS A 3 -46.34 18.75 -5.25
CA LYS A 3 -45.05 19.24 -4.73
C LYS A 3 -44.53 18.48 -3.51
N LEU A 4 -45.42 17.96 -2.65
CA LEU A 4 -45.04 17.23 -1.42
C LEU A 4 -44.53 15.83 -1.74
N PHE A 5 -45.11 15.18 -2.75
CA PHE A 5 -44.63 13.89 -3.26
C PHE A 5 -43.24 14.00 -3.89
N TYR A 6 -42.96 15.11 -4.59
CA TYR A 6 -41.66 15.33 -5.22
C TYR A 6 -40.55 15.51 -4.17
N THR A 7 -40.81 16.26 -3.09
CA THR A 7 -39.82 16.43 -2.00
C THR A 7 -39.55 15.13 -1.25
N ILE A 8 -40.57 14.29 -1.02
CA ILE A 8 -40.40 12.98 -0.38
C ILE A 8 -39.59 12.04 -1.28
N PHE A 9 -39.87 12.04 -2.59
CA PHE A 9 -39.16 11.20 -3.56
C PHE A 9 -37.67 11.58 -3.68
N VAL A 10 -37.35 12.87 -3.65
CA VAL A 10 -35.96 13.36 -3.64
C VAL A 10 -35.25 13.00 -2.33
N PHE A 11 -35.94 13.06 -1.19
CA PHE A 11 -35.35 12.67 0.11
C PHE A 11 -35.03 11.17 0.19
N ILE A 12 -35.85 10.31 -0.43
CA ILE A 12 -35.60 8.87 -0.51
C ILE A 12 -34.38 8.57 -1.39
N LEU A 13 -34.24 9.26 -2.54
CA LEU A 13 -33.09 9.10 -3.43
C LEU A 13 -31.77 9.51 -2.77
N ILE A 14 -31.76 10.59 -1.98
CA ILE A 14 -30.56 11.06 -1.27
C ILE A 14 -30.09 10.06 -0.20
N ASN A 15 -31.02 9.33 0.46
CA ASN A 15 -30.65 8.32 1.46
C ASN A 15 -30.11 7.01 0.87
N THR A 16 -30.38 6.73 -0.42
CA THR A 16 -29.88 5.50 -1.07
C THR A 16 -28.40 5.56 -1.50
N GLN A 17 -27.76 6.74 -1.45
CA GLN A 17 -26.37 6.90 -1.89
C GLN A 17 -25.31 6.67 -0.79
N ILE A 18 -25.70 6.32 0.44
CA ILE A 18 -24.75 6.13 1.55
C ILE A 18 -24.23 4.69 1.63
N ALA A 19 -24.78 3.75 0.85
CA ALA A 19 -24.24 2.40 0.73
C ALA A 19 -23.10 2.34 -0.31
N PHE A 20 -22.02 3.09 -0.08
CA PHE A 20 -20.74 2.77 -0.72
C PHE A 20 -20.24 1.46 -0.10
N SER A 21 -20.52 0.37 -0.81
CA SER A 21 -19.99 -0.95 -0.55
C SER A 21 -18.46 -0.91 -0.52
N ASN A 22 -17.89 -1.01 0.68
CA ASN A 22 -16.49 -1.39 0.91
C ASN A 22 -16.27 -2.90 0.79
N ASN A 23 -17.20 -3.68 0.20
CA ASN A 23 -16.95 -5.08 -0.11
C ASN A 23 -15.84 -5.14 -1.17
N SER A 24 -14.59 -5.24 -0.73
CA SER A 24 -13.62 -6.02 -1.47
C SER A 24 -14.24 -7.39 -1.67
N ASP A 25 -14.59 -7.76 -2.89
CA ASP A 25 -14.93 -9.14 -3.24
C ASP A 25 -13.67 -9.99 -3.00
N ILE A 26 -13.49 -10.43 -1.76
CA ILE A 26 -12.50 -11.42 -1.39
C ILE A 26 -13.01 -12.74 -1.97
N PRO A 27 -12.24 -13.42 -2.82
CA PRO A 27 -12.65 -14.71 -3.34
C PRO A 27 -12.95 -15.72 -2.23
N GLU A 28 -13.92 -16.61 -2.41
CA GLU A 28 -14.29 -17.61 -1.38
C GLU A 28 -13.13 -18.51 -0.94
N ASP A 29 -12.16 -18.73 -1.82
CA ASP A 29 -10.96 -19.53 -1.60
C ASP A 29 -9.74 -18.72 -1.16
N ALA A 30 -9.92 -17.42 -0.89
CA ALA A 30 -8.87 -16.52 -0.45
C ALA A 30 -8.96 -16.23 1.06
N GLU A 31 -7.81 -15.97 1.67
CA GLU A 31 -7.70 -15.51 3.04
C GLU A 31 -7.48 -13.99 3.06
N GLU A 32 -8.15 -13.31 3.97
CA GLU A 32 -7.90 -11.89 4.24
C GLU A 32 -6.51 -11.71 4.87
N ILE A 33 -5.83 -10.64 4.45
CA ILE A 33 -4.57 -10.21 5.03
C ILE A 33 -4.70 -8.74 5.45
N SER A 34 -4.38 -8.48 6.71
CA SER A 34 -4.23 -7.12 7.25
C SER A 34 -2.90 -7.07 7.99
N LEU A 35 -2.05 -6.14 7.59
CA LEU A 35 -0.69 -6.06 8.09
C LEU A 35 -0.29 -4.63 8.36
N VAL A 36 0.33 -4.42 9.52
CA VAL A 36 0.98 -3.17 9.90
C VAL A 36 2.44 -3.47 10.27
N ALA A 37 3.37 -2.82 9.58
CA ALA A 37 4.79 -2.94 9.84
C ALA A 37 5.43 -1.56 10.06
N LYS A 38 6.37 -1.50 11.00
CA LYS A 38 7.10 -0.27 11.35
C LYS A 38 8.49 -0.30 10.75
N TYR A 39 8.93 0.78 10.11
CA TYR A 39 10.29 0.88 9.60
C TYR A 39 11.32 0.68 10.72
N ILE A 40 12.38 -0.06 10.42
CA ILE A 40 13.48 -0.31 11.34
C ILE A 40 14.35 0.94 11.44
N ASP A 41 14.70 1.48 10.28
CA ASP A 41 15.54 2.66 10.12
C ASP A 41 14.90 3.63 9.14
N LYS A 42 15.34 4.89 9.20
CA LYS A 42 15.00 5.86 8.17
C LYS A 42 15.52 5.34 6.81
N PRO A 43 14.68 5.22 5.78
CA PRO A 43 15.14 4.68 4.50
C PRO A 43 16.21 5.55 3.87
N GLU A 44 17.21 4.90 3.29
CA GLU A 44 18.24 5.57 2.51
C GLU A 44 17.65 5.94 1.15
N VAL A 45 17.85 7.18 0.72
CA VAL A 45 17.34 7.70 -0.54
C VAL A 45 18.53 8.17 -1.36
N ASN A 46 18.64 7.62 -2.56
CA ASN A 46 19.62 8.01 -3.55
C ASN A 46 18.92 8.63 -4.75
N GLU A 47 19.23 9.88 -5.04
CA GLU A 47 18.64 10.64 -6.15
C GLU A 47 19.62 10.76 -7.31
N VAL A 48 19.11 10.59 -8.52
CA VAL A 48 19.85 10.81 -9.77
C VAL A 48 19.07 11.77 -10.65
N VAL A 49 19.76 12.80 -11.13
CA VAL A 49 19.21 13.79 -12.05
C VAL A 49 19.60 13.42 -13.48
N ILE A 50 18.62 13.23 -14.35
CA ILE A 50 18.81 12.93 -15.78
C ILE A 50 18.05 14.00 -16.58
N GLY A 51 18.78 14.98 -17.11
CA GLY A 51 18.17 16.15 -17.74
C GLY A 51 17.40 16.97 -16.70
N GLU A 52 16.08 17.10 -16.86
CA GLU A 52 15.19 17.77 -15.91
C GLU A 52 14.42 16.80 -15.00
N THR A 53 14.63 15.50 -15.18
CA THR A 53 13.97 14.44 -14.42
C THR A 53 14.79 14.07 -13.20
N ILE A 54 14.09 13.85 -12.08
CA ILE A 54 14.68 13.29 -10.86
C ILE A 54 14.15 11.86 -10.68
N ILE A 55 15.08 10.92 -10.58
CA ILE A 55 14.80 9.53 -10.21
C ILE A 55 15.32 9.33 -8.79
N ALA A 56 14.44 8.92 -7.88
CA ALA A 56 14.82 8.54 -6.53
C ALA A 56 14.78 7.02 -6.40
N MET A 57 15.79 6.44 -5.78
CA MET A 57 15.83 5.03 -5.41
C MET A 57 15.91 4.93 -3.90
N SER A 58 15.16 4.00 -3.31
CA SER A 58 15.22 3.79 -1.87
C SER A 58 15.11 2.31 -1.54
N SER A 59 15.77 1.94 -0.45
CA SER A 59 15.60 0.62 0.19
C SER A 59 15.18 0.83 1.63
N PHE A 60 14.21 0.05 2.09
CA PHE A 60 13.73 0.10 3.45
C PHE A 60 13.39 -1.28 3.98
N SER A 61 13.50 -1.41 5.30
CA SER A 61 13.10 -2.60 6.04
C SER A 61 12.07 -2.23 7.10
N ALA A 62 11.06 -3.08 7.30
CA ALA A 62 10.02 -2.90 8.30
C ALA A 62 9.78 -4.19 9.09
N ILE A 63 9.50 -4.08 10.39
CA ILE A 63 9.13 -5.20 11.26
C ILE A 63 7.61 -5.29 11.36
N ILE A 64 7.08 -6.50 11.17
CA ILE A 64 5.66 -6.79 11.16
C ILE A 64 5.15 -6.92 12.60
N ASN A 65 4.29 -5.99 13.01
CA ASN A 65 3.76 -5.90 14.37
C ASN A 65 2.28 -6.31 14.49
N SER A 66 1.61 -6.52 13.37
CA SER A 66 0.24 -7.05 13.33
C SER A 66 0.22 -8.55 13.61
N ALA A 67 -0.79 -9.00 14.37
CA ALA A 67 -1.06 -10.41 14.57
C ALA A 67 -1.40 -11.12 13.25
N GLY A 68 -0.98 -12.38 13.09
CA GLY A 68 -1.31 -13.19 11.90
C GLY A 68 -0.17 -14.10 11.45
N LYS A 69 -0.29 -14.65 10.22
CA LYS A 69 0.67 -15.63 9.66
C LYS A 69 2.10 -15.10 9.50
N LEU A 70 2.25 -13.77 9.46
CA LEU A 70 3.51 -13.04 9.26
C LEU A 70 4.01 -12.32 10.52
N GLU A 71 3.35 -12.53 11.66
CA GLU A 71 3.70 -11.86 12.93
C GLU A 71 5.16 -12.11 13.31
N GLY A 72 5.87 -11.03 13.70
CA GLY A 72 7.30 -11.06 14.04
C GLY A 72 8.23 -11.25 12.84
N GLY A 73 7.70 -11.23 11.63
CA GLY A 73 8.46 -11.21 10.39
C GLY A 73 8.96 -9.82 10.01
N PHE A 74 9.53 -9.70 8.80
CA PHE A 74 10.05 -8.45 8.27
C PHE A 74 9.72 -8.28 6.78
N ILE A 75 9.71 -7.03 6.35
CA ILE A 75 9.50 -6.61 4.96
C ILE A 75 10.76 -5.90 4.52
N ASP A 76 11.38 -6.35 3.43
CA ASP A 76 12.49 -5.66 2.77
C ASP A 76 12.05 -5.20 1.39
N CYS A 77 11.99 -3.89 1.16
CA CYS A 77 11.56 -3.32 -0.10
C CYS A 77 12.70 -2.58 -0.80
N LYS A 78 12.73 -2.70 -2.13
CA LYS A 78 13.55 -1.87 -3.02
C LYS A 78 12.63 -1.17 -3.99
N VAL A 79 12.60 0.16 -3.93
CA VAL A 79 11.68 0.99 -4.68
C VAL A 79 12.41 2.05 -5.49
N THR A 80 11.78 2.43 -6.59
CA THR A 80 12.19 3.52 -7.47
C THR A 80 11.02 4.46 -7.61
N ALA A 81 11.33 5.75 -7.71
CA ALA A 81 10.34 6.79 -7.81
C ALA A 81 10.76 7.85 -8.82
N TYR A 82 9.77 8.45 -9.47
CA TYR A 82 9.96 9.50 -10.48
C TYR A 82 9.25 10.78 -10.04
N ALA A 83 9.92 11.92 -10.21
CA ALA A 83 9.33 13.24 -10.09
C ALA A 83 9.42 14.00 -11.43
N ALA A 84 8.28 14.56 -11.86
CA ALA A 84 8.17 15.28 -13.13
C ALA A 84 8.90 16.65 -13.13
N PRO A 85 9.49 17.06 -14.27
CA PRO A 85 10.13 18.37 -14.44
C PRO A 85 9.18 19.55 -14.12
N GLY A 86 9.73 20.63 -13.56
CA GLY A 86 9.01 21.90 -13.38
C GLY A 86 8.14 22.01 -12.12
N ARG A 87 8.05 20.97 -11.29
CA ARG A 87 7.50 21.06 -9.93
C ARG A 87 8.63 21.26 -8.92
N GLY A 88 8.82 22.52 -8.50
CA GLY A 88 9.84 22.91 -7.53
C GLY A 88 9.48 22.55 -6.09
N PHE A 89 10.47 22.00 -5.36
CA PHE A 89 10.38 21.49 -3.99
C PHE A 89 10.21 22.60 -2.95
N SER A 90 8.98 23.06 -2.72
CA SER A 90 8.74 24.20 -1.81
C SER A 90 8.89 23.90 -0.31
N CYS A 91 8.94 22.63 0.11
CA CYS A 91 8.89 22.27 1.54
C CYS A 91 9.88 21.18 1.97
N GLY A 92 10.90 20.85 1.16
CA GLY A 92 11.85 19.76 1.50
C GLY A 92 11.26 18.35 1.39
N PHE A 93 10.05 18.21 0.81
CA PHE A 93 9.42 16.93 0.51
C PHE A 93 9.27 16.81 -1.01
N ALA A 94 9.87 15.78 -1.57
CA ALA A 94 9.64 15.37 -2.94
C ALA A 94 8.28 14.65 -3.02
N GLN A 95 7.28 15.26 -3.64
CA GLN A 95 6.09 14.52 -4.10
C GLN A 95 6.54 13.59 -5.23
N MET A 96 6.80 12.35 -4.86
CA MET A 96 7.16 11.27 -5.76
C MET A 96 5.87 10.71 -6.37
N GLU A 97 5.57 11.16 -7.59
CA GLU A 97 4.26 10.90 -8.24
C GLU A 97 4.01 9.41 -8.45
N ASN A 98 5.03 8.62 -8.75
CA ASN A 98 4.91 7.18 -8.92
C ASN A 98 6.08 6.49 -8.24
N VAL A 99 5.79 5.67 -7.22
CA VAL A 99 6.72 4.78 -6.54
C VAL A 99 6.42 3.36 -6.97
N SER A 100 7.42 2.64 -7.48
CA SER A 100 7.28 1.24 -7.86
C SER A 100 8.50 0.43 -7.48
N GLY A 101 8.31 -0.84 -7.14
CA GLY A 101 9.39 -1.69 -6.71
C GLY A 101 8.96 -3.10 -6.35
N TYR A 102 9.83 -3.79 -5.63
CA TYR A 102 9.59 -5.14 -5.15
C TYR A 102 9.92 -5.23 -3.66
N CYS A 103 9.09 -6.00 -2.96
CA CYS A 103 9.24 -6.28 -1.55
C CYS A 103 9.37 -7.78 -1.32
N VAL A 104 10.25 -8.16 -0.41
CA VAL A 104 10.35 -9.51 0.14
C VAL A 104 9.79 -9.47 1.55
N ILE A 105 8.66 -10.13 1.77
CA ILE A 105 7.99 -10.24 3.05
C ILE A 105 8.36 -11.62 3.62
N LYS A 106 9.03 -11.67 4.76
CA LYS A 106 9.44 -12.92 5.40
C LYS A 106 8.73 -13.13 6.73
N ASP A 107 8.38 -14.37 7.02
CA ASP A 107 7.91 -14.77 8.34
C ASP A 107 9.09 -15.09 9.28
N LYS A 108 8.79 -15.40 10.53
CA LYS A 108 9.77 -15.81 11.56
C LYS A 108 10.55 -17.09 11.23
N ASN A 109 10.04 -17.92 10.31
CA ASN A 109 10.69 -19.15 9.85
C ASN A 109 11.52 -18.92 8.58
N ASN A 110 11.67 -17.67 8.14
CA ASN A 110 12.39 -17.26 6.92
C ASN A 110 11.76 -17.81 5.63
N GLU A 111 10.48 -18.20 5.68
CA GLU A 111 9.66 -18.40 4.49
C GLU A 111 9.19 -17.04 3.96
N SER A 112 9.09 -16.90 2.64
CA SER A 112 9.00 -15.57 2.04
C SER A 112 7.94 -15.44 0.97
N ILE A 113 7.46 -14.21 0.78
CA ILE A 113 6.57 -13.77 -0.29
C ILE A 113 7.28 -12.63 -1.01
N VAL A 114 7.33 -12.71 -2.34
CA VAL A 114 7.75 -11.60 -3.20
C VAL A 114 6.49 -10.88 -3.67
N ALA A 115 6.44 -9.58 -3.42
CA ALA A 115 5.34 -8.73 -3.84
C ALA A 115 5.85 -7.57 -4.72
N LYS A 116 5.10 -7.23 -5.77
CA LYS A 116 5.29 -5.97 -6.48
C LYS A 116 4.60 -4.86 -5.69
N LEU A 117 5.30 -3.76 -5.47
CA LEU A 117 4.79 -2.57 -4.82
C LEU A 117 4.59 -1.48 -5.86
N GLU A 118 3.41 -0.88 -5.92
CA GLU A 118 3.13 0.31 -6.71
C GLU A 118 2.26 1.28 -5.89
N CYS A 119 2.69 2.52 -5.72
CA CYS A 119 1.89 3.56 -5.08
C CYS A 119 2.20 4.93 -5.67
N SER A 120 1.29 5.89 -5.46
CA SER A 120 1.45 7.27 -5.90
C SER A 120 1.32 8.20 -4.71
N SER A 121 2.20 9.20 -4.58
CA SER A 121 2.00 10.25 -3.59
C SER A 121 0.97 11.25 -4.10
N GLY A 122 -0.24 11.22 -3.56
CA GLY A 122 -1.24 12.26 -3.79
C GLY A 122 -1.06 13.39 -2.77
N ALA A 123 -1.29 14.64 -3.17
CA ALA A 123 -1.53 15.73 -2.23
C ALA A 123 -2.88 15.49 -1.54
N THR A 124 -2.87 14.79 -0.41
CA THR A 124 -4.05 14.72 0.46
C THR A 124 -4.29 16.09 1.08
N VAL A 125 -5.54 16.41 1.38
CA VAL A 125 -5.93 17.66 2.05
C VAL A 125 -5.38 17.74 3.50
N SER A 126 -4.84 16.62 4.00
CA SER A 126 -4.10 16.51 5.26
C SER A 126 -2.63 16.92 5.09
N THR A 127 -2.04 17.46 6.15
CA THR A 127 -0.62 17.83 6.24
C THR A 127 0.35 16.67 6.03
N ASP A 128 -0.14 15.44 6.13
CA ASP A 128 0.67 14.22 6.00
C ASP A 128 0.56 13.69 4.58
N VAL A 129 1.63 13.87 3.80
CA VAL A 129 1.77 13.28 2.47
C VAL A 129 1.87 11.75 2.63
N ARG A 130 1.10 11.01 1.83
CA ARG A 130 0.97 9.55 1.90
C ARG A 130 1.12 8.93 0.52
N CYS A 131 1.67 7.72 0.47
CA CYS A 131 1.70 6.91 -0.74
C CYS A 131 0.60 5.86 -0.66
N GLU A 132 -0.41 6.00 -1.52
CA GLU A 132 -1.54 5.08 -1.61
C GLU A 132 -1.39 4.24 -2.88
N GLY A 133 -1.64 2.94 -2.78
CA GLY A 133 -1.43 2.04 -3.91
C GLY A 133 -1.82 0.60 -3.67
N ARG A 134 -1.03 -0.31 -4.23
CA ARG A 134 -1.28 -1.74 -4.23
C ARG A 134 0.00 -2.55 -4.10
N LEU A 135 -0.11 -3.68 -3.42
CA LEU A 135 0.83 -4.79 -3.43
C LEU A 135 0.23 -5.95 -4.22
N ASP A 136 1.00 -6.52 -5.14
CA ASP A 136 0.62 -7.74 -5.86
C ASP A 136 1.54 -8.88 -5.45
N PHE A 137 0.98 -9.93 -4.84
CA PHE A 137 1.75 -11.11 -4.44
C PHE A 137 2.08 -11.95 -5.67
N MET A 138 3.38 -12.06 -5.99
CA MET A 138 3.85 -12.65 -7.24
C MET A 138 4.33 -14.09 -7.09
N SER A 139 4.99 -14.39 -5.97
CA SER A 139 5.57 -15.70 -5.70
C SER A 139 5.89 -15.83 -4.22
N GLY A 140 6.13 -17.05 -3.74
CA GLY A 140 6.64 -17.27 -2.40
C GLY A 140 7.40 -18.58 -2.28
N THR A 141 7.92 -18.82 -1.08
CA THR A 141 8.69 -20.02 -0.72
C THR A 141 8.06 -20.70 0.49
N GLY A 142 8.33 -22.00 0.68
CA GLY A 142 7.76 -22.76 1.81
C GLY A 142 6.24 -22.81 1.75
N LYS A 143 5.56 -22.51 2.86
CA LYS A 143 4.09 -22.47 2.94
C LYS A 143 3.45 -21.38 2.08
N TYR A 144 4.24 -20.44 1.56
CA TYR A 144 3.81 -19.39 0.64
C TYR A 144 4.13 -19.69 -0.83
N SER A 145 4.67 -20.87 -1.16
CA SER A 145 4.84 -21.31 -2.54
C SER A 145 3.56 -21.10 -3.32
N GLY A 146 3.58 -20.62 -4.56
CA GLY A 146 2.35 -20.44 -5.36
C GLY A 146 1.35 -19.38 -4.86
N VAL A 147 1.73 -18.52 -3.91
CA VAL A 147 0.86 -17.43 -3.44
C VAL A 147 0.42 -16.51 -4.59
N ASN A 148 -0.84 -16.10 -4.56
CA ASN A 148 -1.42 -15.12 -5.49
C ASN A 148 -2.42 -14.24 -4.75
N GLY A 149 -2.42 -12.95 -5.00
CA GLY A 149 -3.41 -12.04 -4.45
C GLY A 149 -2.96 -10.61 -4.53
N THR A 150 -3.70 -9.74 -3.86
CA THR A 150 -3.46 -8.31 -3.91
C THR A 150 -3.90 -7.64 -2.62
N ALA A 151 -3.19 -6.59 -2.23
CA ALA A 151 -3.52 -5.79 -1.06
C ALA A 151 -3.42 -4.30 -1.37
N ARG A 152 -4.36 -3.51 -0.84
CA ARG A 152 -4.24 -2.05 -0.83
C ARG A 152 -3.07 -1.69 0.06
N LEU A 153 -2.23 -0.79 -0.42
CA LEU A 153 -1.04 -0.32 0.26
C LEU A 153 -1.28 1.10 0.76
N HIS A 154 -1.03 1.29 2.05
CA HIS A 154 -0.93 2.58 2.69
C HIS A 154 0.47 2.72 3.26
N MET A 155 1.24 3.66 2.73
CA MET A 155 2.63 3.85 3.14
C MET A 155 2.81 5.31 3.56
N GLU A 156 3.19 5.52 4.82
CA GLU A 156 3.60 6.85 5.25
C GLU A 156 4.82 7.27 4.46
N GLN A 157 4.89 8.56 4.12
CA GLN A 157 5.96 9.04 3.27
C GLN A 157 7.31 8.79 3.94
N ILE A 158 8.10 7.92 3.32
CA ILE A 158 9.49 7.56 3.65
C ILE A 158 10.41 8.79 3.88
N PHE A 159 9.96 9.98 3.48
CA PHE A 159 10.69 11.23 3.47
C PHE A 159 10.27 12.22 4.58
N THR A 160 9.26 11.94 5.41
CA THR A 160 8.75 12.86 6.47
C THR A 160 8.98 12.32 7.89
N ALA A 161 8.90 13.20 8.90
CA ALA A 161 9.16 12.91 10.31
C ALA A 161 7.97 12.29 11.07
N GLY A 162 7.10 11.55 10.37
CA GLY A 162 5.92 10.87 10.93
C GLY A 162 6.19 9.41 11.34
N GLU A 163 5.16 8.73 11.83
CA GLU A 163 5.17 7.36 12.34
C GLU A 163 5.51 6.24 11.32
N SER A 164 6.32 6.47 10.29
CA SER A 164 7.21 5.48 9.66
C SER A 164 6.67 4.04 9.53
N SER A 165 5.44 3.89 9.04
CA SER A 165 4.78 2.59 8.89
C SER A 165 4.43 2.30 7.42
N ILE A 166 4.34 1.00 7.14
CA ILE A 166 3.75 0.45 5.94
C ILE A 166 2.61 -0.46 6.36
N GLU A 167 1.44 -0.24 5.77
CA GLU A 167 0.22 -0.95 6.05
C GLU A 167 -0.35 -1.52 4.76
N PHE A 168 -0.89 -2.73 4.84
CA PHE A 168 -1.66 -3.26 3.72
C PHE A 168 -2.82 -4.13 4.14
N LEU A 169 -3.91 -3.99 3.38
CA LEU A 169 -5.16 -4.69 3.57
C LEU A 169 -5.64 -5.29 2.25
N GLY A 170 -5.88 -6.59 2.21
CA GLY A 170 -6.43 -7.26 1.05
C GLY A 170 -6.59 -8.75 1.25
N TRP A 171 -6.21 -9.53 0.24
CA TRP A 171 -6.36 -10.97 0.28
C TRP A 171 -5.23 -11.69 -0.45
N TRP A 172 -4.98 -12.93 -0.06
CA TRP A 172 -4.14 -13.86 -0.78
C TRP A 172 -4.83 -15.21 -0.93
N ARG A 173 -4.35 -16.00 -1.89
CA ARG A 173 -4.57 -17.43 -2.00
C ARG A 173 -3.23 -18.09 -1.79
N LEU A 174 -3.18 -18.98 -0.82
CA LEU A 174 -2.09 -19.93 -0.70
C LEU A 174 -2.53 -21.20 -1.43
N PRO A 175 -1.64 -21.91 -2.14
CA PRO A 175 -2.02 -23.18 -2.73
C PRO A 175 -2.47 -24.12 -1.62
N ALA A 176 -3.44 -24.97 -1.94
CA ALA A 176 -3.87 -26.02 -1.05
C ALA A 176 -2.71 -27.02 -0.82
N GLY A 177 -2.07 -26.97 0.36
CA GLY A 177 -1.17 -27.99 0.89
C GLY A 177 -0.03 -27.40 1.75
N ASN A 178 0.17 -27.78 3.01
CA ASN A 178 -0.11 -29.07 3.67
C ASN A 178 -0.94 -28.90 4.96
N LEU A 179 -2.13 -29.51 4.99
CA LEU A 179 -2.71 -30.06 6.22
C LEU A 179 -1.97 -31.36 6.57
#